data_AF-A0A6A4DA19-F1
#
_entry.id   AF-A0A6A4DA19-F1
#
_cell.length_a   1.000
_cell.length_b   1.000
_cell.length_c   1.000
_cell.angle_alpha   90.00
_cell.angle_beta   90.00
_cell.angle_gamma   90.00
#
_symmetry.space_group_name_H-M   'P 1'
#
loop_
_entity.id
_entity.type
_entity.pdbx_description
1 polymer ?
#
loop_
_entity_poly.entity_id
_entity_poly.type
_entity_poly.pdbx_seq_one_letter_code
_entity_poly.pdbx_strand_id
1 'polypeptide(L)'
;MNRFPTTFKCAMLLVQEEFALRLLTQPGNKNYSRLSANAALVADVTSVVKVPREHFLPPPSADSVTSTTDLVASDARLIEPWLQSSIVNTTPKPVSY
;
A
#
# COMPACT_ATOMS: atom_id res chain seq x y z
N MET A 1 -17.74 21.37 -1.73
CA MET A 1 -16.75 20.33 -1.35
C MET A 1 -17.19 19.01 -1.97
N ASN A 2 -16.53 18.60 -3.06
CA ASN A 2 -16.89 17.38 -3.77
C ASN A 2 -16.44 16.16 -2.93
N ARG A 3 -17.37 15.51 -2.23
CA ARG A 3 -17.13 14.19 -1.64
C ARG A 3 -17.09 13.19 -2.78
N PHE A 4 -15.89 12.76 -3.17
CA PHE A 4 -15.74 11.53 -3.93
C PHE A 4 -16.33 10.37 -3.10
N PRO A 5 -17.03 9.41 -3.72
CA PRO A 5 -17.47 8.21 -3.01
C PRO A 5 -16.25 7.54 -2.38
N THR A 6 -16.28 7.33 -1.07
CA THR A 6 -15.15 6.80 -0.27
C THR A 6 -14.94 5.30 -0.45
N THR A 7 -15.63 4.69 -1.40
CA THR A 7 -15.63 3.25 -1.66
C THR A 7 -15.30 2.99 -3.12
N PHE A 8 -14.19 2.32 -3.35
CA PHE A 8 -13.78 1.80 -4.66
C PHE A 8 -13.91 0.28 -4.64
N LYS A 9 -14.43 -0.32 -5.73
CA LYS A 9 -14.53 -1.79 -5.83
C LYS A 9 -13.17 -2.45 -6.06
N CYS A 10 -12.30 -1.75 -6.79
CA CYS A 10 -10.98 -2.19 -7.17
C CYS A 10 -10.08 -0.97 -7.42
N ALA A 11 -8.80 -1.07 -7.08
CA ALA A 11 -7.78 -0.08 -7.42
C ALA A 11 -6.54 -0.81 -7.97
N MET A 12 -5.98 -0.30 -9.07
CA MET A 12 -4.69 -0.74 -9.59
C MET A 12 -3.62 0.31 -9.28
N LEU A 13 -2.52 -0.12 -8.68
CA LEU A 13 -1.45 0.75 -8.19
C LEU A 13 -0.10 0.24 -8.70
N LEU A 14 0.60 1.08 -9.43
CA LEU A 14 1.97 0.84 -9.84
C LEU A 14 2.91 1.36 -8.75
N VAL A 15 3.59 0.47 -8.03
CA VAL A 15 4.44 0.82 -6.88
C VAL A 15 5.81 0.14 -6.97
N GLN A 16 6.82 0.69 -6.30
CA GLN A 16 8.15 0.06 -6.27
C GLN A 16 8.08 -1.35 -5.65
N GLU A 17 8.87 -2.29 -6.17
CA GLU A 17 8.84 -3.70 -5.76
C GLU A 17 9.08 -3.89 -4.26
N GLU A 18 10.05 -3.18 -3.68
CA GLU A 18 10.30 -3.18 -2.23
C GLU A 18 9.08 -2.74 -1.41
N PHE A 19 8.31 -1.78 -1.93
CA PHE A 19 7.10 -1.29 -1.28
C PHE A 19 5.95 -2.27 -1.41
N ALA A 20 5.78 -2.88 -2.59
CA ALA A 20 4.81 -3.94 -2.80
C ALA A 20 5.05 -5.15 -1.90
N LEU A 21 6.32 -5.56 -1.73
CA LEU A 21 6.67 -6.66 -0.84
C LEU A 21 6.22 -6.35 0.59
N ARG A 22 6.45 -5.12 1.08
CA ARG A 22 5.98 -4.71 2.41
C ARG A 22 4.46 -4.71 2.49
N LEU A 23 3.73 -4.28 1.46
CA LEU A 23 2.28 -4.33 1.44
C LEU A 23 1.72 -5.76 1.52
N LEU A 24 2.34 -6.69 0.80
CA LEU A 24 1.89 -8.09 0.68
C LEU A 24 2.38 -9.00 1.83
N THR A 25 3.27 -8.49 2.69
CA THR A 25 3.88 -9.30 3.74
C THR A 25 2.84 -9.76 4.76
N GLN A 26 2.83 -11.06 5.08
CA GLN A 26 1.92 -11.64 6.07
C GLN A 26 2.45 -11.52 7.52
N PRO A 27 1.56 -11.56 8.53
CA PRO A 27 1.95 -11.58 9.94
C PRO A 27 2.94 -12.71 10.23
N GLY A 28 3.96 -12.43 11.04
CA GLY A 28 5.01 -13.40 11.41
C GLY A 28 6.27 -13.33 10.55
N ASN A 29 6.28 -12.53 9.49
CA ASN A 29 7.49 -12.23 8.71
C ASN A 29 8.18 -10.95 9.23
N LYS A 30 9.51 -10.86 9.13
CA LYS A 30 10.31 -9.71 9.60
C LYS A 30 9.96 -8.40 8.89
N ASN A 31 9.44 -8.48 7.67
CA ASN A 31 9.03 -7.31 6.88
C ASN A 31 7.57 -6.88 7.16
N TYR A 32 6.86 -7.58 8.04
CA TYR A 32 5.50 -7.24 8.43
C TYR A 32 5.51 -5.91 9.19
N SER A 33 4.72 -4.96 8.71
CA SER A 33 4.67 -3.61 9.25
C SER A 33 3.23 -3.14 9.38
N ARG A 34 3.06 -1.95 9.98
CA ARG A 34 1.75 -1.29 10.05
C ARG A 34 1.12 -1.06 8.67
N LEU A 35 1.95 -0.86 7.65
CA LEU A 35 1.49 -0.73 6.27
C LEU A 35 0.86 -2.05 5.78
N SER A 36 1.51 -3.18 6.04
CA SER A 36 1.01 -4.53 5.69
C SER A 36 -0.32 -4.82 6.40
N ALA A 37 -0.39 -4.51 7.70
CA ALA A 37 -1.60 -4.67 8.50
C ALA A 37 -2.76 -3.81 7.96
N ASN A 38 -2.50 -2.54 7.69
CA ASN A 38 -3.51 -1.62 7.19
C ASN A 38 -4.01 -2.01 5.80
N ALA A 39 -3.11 -2.44 4.91
CA ALA A 39 -3.47 -2.91 3.59
C ALA A 39 -4.43 -4.11 3.67
N ALA A 40 -4.07 -5.13 4.45
CA ALA A 40 -4.88 -6.33 4.64
C ALA A 40 -6.24 -6.08 5.33
N LEU A 41 -6.32 -5.05 6.19
CA LEU A 41 -7.58 -4.65 6.82
C LEU A 41 -8.53 -3.96 5.85
N VAL A 42 -7.99 -3.17 4.92
CA VAL A 42 -8.78 -2.34 3.99
C VAL A 42 -9.18 -3.12 2.75
N ALA A 43 -8.30 -3.95 2.18
CA ALA A 43 -8.55 -4.62 0.91
C ALA A 43 -7.69 -5.89 0.74
N ASP A 44 -8.11 -6.77 -0.14
CA ASP A 44 -7.27 -7.87 -0.59
C ASP A 44 -6.31 -7.36 -1.68
N VAL A 45 -5.02 -7.31 -1.35
CA VAL A 45 -3.96 -6.81 -2.22
C VAL A 45 -3.19 -7.98 -2.83
N THR A 46 -3.01 -7.96 -4.15
CA THR A 46 -2.21 -8.98 -4.86
C THR A 46 -1.32 -8.33 -5.92
N SER A 47 -0.13 -8.91 -6.17
CA SER A 47 0.75 -8.47 -7.26
C SER A 47 0.30 -9.07 -8.58
N VAL A 48 0.14 -8.24 -9.61
CA VAL A 48 -0.30 -8.64 -10.94
C VAL A 48 0.89 -8.82 -11.88
N VAL A 49 1.74 -7.80 -12.01
CA VAL A 49 2.83 -7.80 -12.98
C VAL A 49 4.06 -7.07 -12.44
N LYS A 50 5.25 -7.52 -12.84
CA LYS A 50 6.50 -6.78 -12.62
C LYS A 50 6.81 -5.97 -13.88
N VAL A 51 7.00 -4.68 -13.70
CA VAL A 51 7.31 -3.71 -14.76
C VAL A 51 8.78 -3.28 -14.61
N PRO A 52 9.66 -3.65 -15.56
CA PRO A 52 11.04 -3.21 -15.55
C PRO A 52 11.15 -1.71 -15.87
N ARG A 53 12.26 -1.10 -15.44
CA ARG A 53 12.60 0.30 -15.69
C ARG A 53 12.53 0.70 -17.17
N GLU A 54 12.87 -0.23 -18.06
CA GLU A 54 12.93 -0.03 -19.50
C GLU A 54 11.57 0.32 -20.13
N HIS A 55 10.46 -0.02 -19.45
CA HIS A 55 9.10 0.23 -19.94
C HIS A 55 8.51 1.58 -19.48
N PHE A 56 9.31 2.43 -18.82
CA PHE A 56 8.88 3.76 -18.38
C PHE A 56 9.32 4.85 -19.36
N LEU A 57 8.40 5.73 -19.75
CA LEU A 57 8.64 6.87 -20.62
C LEU A 57 8.02 8.15 -20.02
N PRO A 58 8.81 9.19 -19.70
CA PRO A 58 10.28 9.25 -19.72
C PRO A 58 10.91 8.34 -18.65
N PRO A 59 12.18 7.91 -18.84
CA PRO A 59 12.85 7.08 -17.85
C PRO A 59 12.92 7.78 -16.49
N PRO A 60 12.70 7.05 -15.39
CA PRO A 60 12.67 7.64 -14.06
C PRO A 60 14.06 8.20 -13.67
N SER A 61 14.10 9.47 -13.23
CA SER A 61 15.34 10.15 -12.82
C SER A 61 15.97 9.65 -11.51
N ALA A 62 15.28 8.79 -10.76
CA ALA A 62 15.74 8.33 -9.45
C ALA A 62 16.36 6.93 -9.56
N ASP A 63 17.61 6.80 -9.09
CA ASP A 63 18.34 5.53 -9.02
C ASP A 63 17.58 4.42 -8.26
N SER A 64 16.63 4.82 -7.40
CA SER A 64 15.82 3.95 -6.54
C SER A 64 14.69 3.21 -7.26
N VAL A 65 14.38 3.50 -8.52
CA VAL A 65 13.30 2.80 -9.24
C VAL A 65 13.82 1.46 -9.73
N THR A 66 14.16 0.51 -8.85
CA THR A 66 14.84 -0.73 -9.26
C THR A 66 14.00 -1.68 -10.10
N SER A 67 12.73 -1.74 -9.75
CA SER A 67 11.71 -2.50 -10.44
C SER A 67 10.40 -2.10 -9.81
N THR A 68 9.38 -1.93 -10.63
CA THR A 68 8.05 -1.50 -10.19
C THR A 68 7.11 -2.68 -10.39
N THR A 69 6.04 -2.78 -9.62
CA THR A 69 5.05 -3.84 -9.76
C THR A 69 3.65 -3.27 -9.65
N ASP A 70 2.78 -3.81 -10.46
CA ASP A 70 1.35 -3.52 -10.40
C ASP A 70 0.73 -4.33 -9.27
N LEU A 71 0.02 -3.64 -8.40
CA LEU A 71 -0.84 -4.22 -7.37
C LEU A 71 -2.29 -3.99 -7.74
N VAL A 72 -3.12 -5.00 -7.53
CA VAL A 72 -4.57 -4.85 -7.53
C VAL A 72 -5.06 -4.98 -6.09
N ALA A 73 -5.81 -3.98 -5.64
CA ALA A 73 -6.53 -3.96 -4.37
C ALA A 73 -8.00 -4.13 -4.68
N SER A 74 -8.59 -5.23 -4.24
CA SER A 74 -10.01 -5.57 -4.46
C SER A 74 -10.74 -5.77 -3.14
N ASP A 75 -12.07 -5.75 -3.20
CA ASP A 75 -12.94 -6.00 -2.05
C ASP A 75 -12.66 -5.04 -0.89
N ALA A 76 -12.66 -3.74 -1.20
CA ALA A 76 -12.40 -2.70 -0.21
C ALA A 76 -13.48 -2.77 0.89
N ARG A 77 -13.06 -3.21 2.08
CA ARG A 77 -13.93 -3.39 3.23
C ARG A 77 -14.21 -2.02 3.85
N LEU A 78 -15.49 -1.77 4.18
CA LEU A 78 -15.84 -0.61 4.98
C LEU A 78 -15.28 -0.82 6.38
N ILE A 79 -14.21 -0.08 6.68
CA ILE A 79 -13.66 -0.04 8.03
C ILE A 79 -14.52 0.89 8.88
N GLU A 80 -15.00 0.37 10.00
CA GLU A 80 -15.73 1.17 10.99
C GLU A 80 -14.92 2.41 11.42
N PRO A 81 -15.54 3.61 11.54
CA PRO A 81 -14.82 4.86 11.80
C PRO A 81 -13.92 4.86 13.04
N TRP A 82 -14.31 4.13 14.08
CA TRP A 82 -13.51 3.97 15.30
C TRP A 82 -12.25 3.13 15.06
N LEU A 83 -12.32 2.13 14.18
CA LEU A 83 -11.19 1.26 13.85
C LEU A 83 -10.13 2.05 13.07
N GLN A 84 -10.56 2.95 12.17
CA GLN A 84 -9.65 3.90 11.51
C GLN A 84 -8.92 4.80 12.53
N SER A 85 -9.64 5.30 13.54
CA SER A 85 -9.06 6.14 14.60
C SER A 85 -8.00 5.38 15.43
N SER A 86 -8.24 4.10 15.70
CA SER A 86 -7.28 3.20 16.40
C SER A 86 -6.04 2.89 15.55
N ILE A 87 -6.18 2.75 14.23
CA ILE A 87 -5.07 2.53 13.28
C ILE A 87 -4.14 3.74 13.22
N VAL A 88 -4.69 4.96 13.23
CA VAL A 88 -3.90 6.20 13.20
C VAL A 88 -3.17 6.40 14.53
N ASN A 89 -3.84 6.15 15.65
CA ASN A 89 -3.32 6.38 17.02
C ASN A 89 -2.31 5.32 17.52
N THR A 90 -2.14 4.20 16.82
CA THR A 90 -1.05 3.23 17.08
C THR A 90 0.29 3.64 16.44
N THR A 91 0.41 4.88 15.94
CA THR A 91 1.72 5.49 15.69
C THR A 91 2.39 5.73 17.04
N PRO A 92 3.58 5.15 17.31
CA PRO A 92 4.36 5.65 18.43
C PRO A 92 4.59 7.14 18.18
N LYS A 93 4.15 7.98 19.12
CA LYS A 93 4.46 9.40 19.08
C LYS A 93 5.98 9.53 18.99
N PRO A 94 6.54 10.36 18.08
CA PRO A 94 7.97 10.62 18.11
C PRO A 94 8.31 11.11 19.52
N VAL A 95 9.23 10.41 20.18
CA VAL A 95 9.75 10.83 21.48
C VAL A 95 10.53 12.09 21.23
N SER A 96 9.94 13.24 21.59
CA SER A 96 10.63 14.52 21.61
C SER A 96 11.73 14.45 22.67
N TYR A 97 12.98 14.62 22.27
CA TYR A 97 14.11 14.93 23.16
C TYR A 97 14.11 16.42 23.51
#